data_AF-A0A409VP64-F1
#
_entry.id   AF-A0A409VP64-F1
#
_cell.length_a   1.000
_cell.length_b   1.000
_cell.length_c   1.000
_cell.angle_alpha   90.00
_cell.angle_beta   90.00
_cell.angle_gamma   90.00
#
_symmetry.space_group_name_H-M   'P 1'
#
loop_
_entity.id
_entity.type
_entity.pdbx_description
1 polymer ?
#
loop_
_entity_poly.entity_id
_entity_poly.type
_entity_poly.pdbx_seq_one_letter_code
_entity_poly.pdbx_strand_id
1 'polypeptide(L)'
;MATDPVIISGAGPSGLILGLTLAKNGIPVRIVDKEPGPRAGEKGAGITPRSLELHRLLGTLSDIMNLAKGIPTMRVYDPADPTKVLKTQIFIPTLEPTPQTPYINPAVLGQPYQERIFVSHLERLGVRVEYGSELRSFEQSEDAVTGEIVRRIEGQEVVEKFKAPWLVGADGSHSLVRKTLGLNFLGETREDFQIVIADVKLKALKLEAISVQFWELWGDRTTKTAHLRPSGQDDGIAQLMIAGPQVDLAKVSSSPENVIASFYEITGRHDIVIEDVVWLSRYRPNIRMVNQLRVGRVFVAGDAAHCHSPTGGQVNLAWKLSLVYKGFAPATLLDTYAEERLPIIAEMLGKTTELLNKVAKDGNIKRGSEFNQLGVNYRGSSIVYEDDVEVNTSKGAGYNDDSVNAARPGDRAPDAPGLVDVSDKSKAICIYDLYAPNAHTVLVFSATAEGHSPLFEVLKALPEGTVKTALILPNGAEAPVDSSAAEHQFDYILVDQDGYAYTNYHVDHSSVAVIRPDGVVGARVLGAPGLKQYFNRIFAHGQ
;
A
#
# COMPACT_ATOMS: atom_id res chain seq x y z
N MET A 1 11.40 -28.30 0.11
CA MET A 1 10.83 -26.98 0.43
C MET A 1 9.47 -27.19 1.07
N ALA A 2 9.03 -26.30 1.97
CA ALA A 2 7.68 -26.36 2.51
C ALA A 2 6.67 -26.31 1.34
N THR A 3 5.71 -27.23 1.33
CA THR A 3 4.56 -27.21 0.41
C THR A 3 3.32 -26.66 1.09
N ASP A 4 3.38 -26.52 2.41
CA ASP A 4 2.27 -26.08 3.25
C ASP A 4 2.04 -24.57 3.07
N PRO A 5 0.78 -24.14 2.94
CA PRO A 5 0.48 -22.75 2.67
C PRO A 5 0.76 -21.83 3.86
N VAL A 6 1.15 -20.59 3.56
CA VAL A 6 1.11 -19.50 4.54
C VAL A 6 -0.36 -19.18 4.86
N ILE A 7 -0.72 -19.18 6.13
CA ILE A 7 -2.07 -18.79 6.57
C ILE A 7 -2.12 -17.28 6.77
N ILE A 8 -3.10 -16.64 6.16
CA ILE A 8 -3.43 -15.22 6.37
C ILE A 8 -4.81 -15.16 7.00
N SER A 9 -4.89 -14.63 8.22
CA SER A 9 -6.15 -14.42 8.93
C SER A 9 -6.64 -12.99 8.70
N GLY A 10 -7.71 -12.83 7.93
CA GLY A 10 -8.33 -11.56 7.54
C GLY A 10 -8.17 -11.27 6.05
N ALA A 11 -9.29 -11.04 5.37
CA ALA A 11 -9.41 -10.71 3.95
C ALA A 11 -9.75 -9.22 3.72
N GLY A 12 -9.29 -8.34 4.62
CA GLY A 12 -9.24 -6.90 4.34
C GLY A 12 -8.07 -6.53 3.41
N PRO A 13 -7.86 -5.24 3.11
CA PRO A 13 -6.87 -4.80 2.12
C PRO A 13 -5.45 -5.30 2.44
N SER A 14 -5.09 -5.33 3.73
CA SER A 14 -3.78 -5.83 4.15
C SER A 14 -3.58 -7.32 3.85
N GLY A 15 -4.57 -8.15 4.15
CA GLY A 15 -4.47 -9.59 3.92
C GLY A 15 -4.53 -9.95 2.43
N LEU A 16 -5.40 -9.27 1.68
CA LEU A 16 -5.53 -9.49 0.23
C LEU A 16 -4.26 -9.07 -0.54
N ILE A 17 -3.67 -7.92 -0.24
CA ILE A 17 -2.42 -7.47 -0.88
C ILE A 17 -1.26 -8.40 -0.52
N LEU A 18 -1.14 -8.80 0.75
CA LEU A 18 -0.11 -9.75 1.18
C LEU A 18 -0.26 -11.09 0.45
N GLY A 19 -1.48 -11.66 0.44
CA GLY A 19 -1.77 -12.90 -0.25
C GLY A 19 -1.48 -12.81 -1.74
N LEU A 20 -1.85 -11.70 -2.40
CA LEU A 20 -1.59 -11.48 -3.82
C LEU A 20 -0.09 -11.41 -4.11
N THR A 21 0.67 -10.72 -3.25
CA THR A 21 2.12 -10.57 -3.42
C THR A 21 2.83 -11.91 -3.21
N LEU A 22 2.43 -12.69 -2.20
CA LEU A 22 2.96 -14.04 -1.96
C LEU A 22 2.61 -15.00 -3.10
N ALA A 23 1.38 -14.97 -3.60
CA ALA A 23 0.96 -15.79 -4.75
C ALA A 23 1.75 -15.45 -6.02
N LYS A 24 2.00 -14.16 -6.30
CA LYS A 24 2.89 -13.72 -7.40
C LYS A 24 4.35 -14.14 -7.21
N ASN A 25 4.76 -14.43 -5.98
CA ASN A 25 6.05 -15.03 -5.65
C ASN A 25 6.05 -16.56 -5.76
N GLY A 26 4.94 -17.19 -6.14
CA GLY A 26 4.81 -18.65 -6.21
C GLY A 26 4.71 -19.31 -4.83
N ILE A 27 4.34 -18.57 -3.79
CA ILE A 27 4.14 -19.12 -2.44
C ILE A 27 2.69 -19.61 -2.32
N PRO A 28 2.44 -20.84 -1.85
CA PRO A 28 1.09 -21.31 -1.53
C PRO A 28 0.50 -20.49 -0.36
N VAL A 29 -0.73 -20.02 -0.52
CA VAL A 29 -1.40 -19.15 0.47
C VAL A 29 -2.82 -19.64 0.72
N ARG A 30 -3.26 -19.57 1.98
CA ARG A 30 -4.67 -19.65 2.36
C ARG A 30 -5.07 -18.37 3.07
N ILE A 31 -6.14 -17.74 2.61
CA ILE A 31 -6.68 -16.51 3.19
C ILE A 31 -8.03 -16.87 3.82
N VAL A 32 -8.14 -16.76 5.13
CA VAL A 32 -9.37 -17.05 5.87
C VAL A 32 -9.97 -15.76 6.42
N ASP A 33 -11.28 -15.60 6.33
CA ASP A 33 -11.99 -14.50 7.00
C ASP A 33 -13.28 -15.02 7.62
N LYS A 34 -13.55 -14.57 8.84
CA LYS A 34 -14.77 -14.93 9.58
C LYS A 34 -16.03 -14.32 8.98
N GLU A 35 -15.91 -13.22 8.24
CA GLU A 35 -17.05 -12.61 7.57
C GLU A 35 -17.56 -13.56 6.47
N PRO A 36 -18.89 -13.69 6.28
CA PRO A 36 -19.49 -14.64 5.33
C PRO A 36 -19.26 -14.26 3.86
N GLY A 37 -18.73 -13.08 3.59
CA GLY A 37 -18.42 -12.59 2.25
C GLY A 37 -17.60 -11.28 2.30
N PRO A 38 -17.34 -10.67 1.14
CA PRO A 38 -16.72 -9.35 1.06
C PRO A 38 -17.47 -8.33 1.93
N ARG A 39 -16.73 -7.46 2.61
CA ARG A 39 -17.35 -6.46 3.49
C ARG A 39 -18.09 -5.42 2.67
N ALA A 40 -19.29 -5.07 3.11
CA ALA A 40 -19.96 -3.86 2.67
C ALA A 40 -19.34 -2.65 3.39
N GLY A 41 -19.38 -1.49 2.73
CA GLY A 41 -19.03 -0.23 3.37
C GLY A 41 -17.62 0.27 3.11
N GLU A 42 -17.51 1.58 2.87
CA GLU A 42 -16.26 2.30 2.77
C GLU A 42 -15.81 2.80 4.15
N LYS A 43 -14.81 2.14 4.75
CA LYS A 43 -14.07 2.72 5.89
C LYS A 43 -13.00 3.72 5.45
N GLY A 44 -12.56 3.59 4.20
CA GLY A 44 -11.65 4.50 3.53
C GLY A 44 -11.72 4.28 2.01
N ALA A 45 -11.34 5.31 1.26
CA ALA A 45 -11.40 5.25 -0.21
C ALA A 45 -10.21 5.94 -0.89
N GLY A 46 -9.43 6.72 -0.15
CA GLY A 46 -8.27 7.42 -0.70
C GLY A 46 -7.12 6.45 -0.98
N ILE A 47 -6.60 6.49 -2.20
CA ILE A 47 -5.41 5.77 -2.63
C ILE A 47 -4.29 6.80 -2.79
N THR A 48 -3.20 6.63 -2.04
CA THR A 48 -2.08 7.58 -2.07
C THR A 48 -1.20 7.36 -3.31
N PRO A 49 -0.43 8.37 -3.75
CA PRO A 49 0.60 8.23 -4.78
C PRO A 49 1.49 6.99 -4.63
N ARG A 50 2.06 6.77 -3.43
CA ARG A 50 2.88 5.58 -3.19
C ARG A 50 2.09 4.26 -3.31
N SER A 51 0.81 4.25 -2.96
CA SER A 51 -0.06 3.09 -3.18
C SER A 51 -0.26 2.80 -4.67
N LEU A 52 -0.45 3.83 -5.50
CA LEU A 52 -0.62 3.68 -6.95
C LEU A 52 0.61 3.05 -7.61
N GLU A 53 1.81 3.45 -7.20
CA GLU A 53 3.06 2.82 -7.66
C GLU A 53 3.12 1.32 -7.29
N LEU A 54 2.71 0.96 -6.09
CA LEU A 54 2.66 -0.45 -5.67
C LEU A 54 1.57 -1.23 -6.41
N HIS A 55 0.45 -0.59 -6.76
CA HIS A 55 -0.54 -1.21 -7.63
C HIS A 55 -0.01 -1.44 -9.04
N ARG A 56 0.91 -0.59 -9.54
CA ARG A 56 1.61 -0.85 -10.81
C ARG A 56 2.47 -2.09 -10.69
N LEU A 57 3.29 -2.16 -9.65
CA LEU A 57 4.16 -3.32 -9.36
C LEU A 57 3.36 -4.63 -9.25
N LEU A 58 2.17 -4.58 -8.66
CA LEU A 58 1.28 -5.75 -8.54
C LEU A 58 0.42 -6.00 -9.79
N GLY A 59 0.44 -5.11 -10.79
CA GLY A 59 -0.37 -5.22 -12.00
C GLY A 59 -1.87 -4.98 -11.78
N THR A 60 -2.26 -4.36 -10.66
CA THR A 60 -3.65 -4.01 -10.35
C THR A 60 -3.99 -2.55 -10.70
N LEU A 61 -3.00 -1.73 -11.06
CA LEU A 61 -3.19 -0.30 -11.27
C LEU A 61 -4.21 0.01 -12.36
N SER A 62 -4.15 -0.67 -13.51
CA SER A 62 -5.08 -0.40 -14.62
C SER A 62 -6.53 -0.66 -14.20
N ASP A 63 -6.81 -1.78 -13.53
CA ASP A 63 -8.15 -2.10 -13.02
C ASP A 63 -8.63 -1.09 -11.98
N ILE A 64 -7.70 -0.58 -11.14
CA ILE A 64 -8.01 0.47 -10.17
C ILE A 64 -8.31 1.79 -10.88
N MET A 65 -7.47 2.23 -11.82
CA MET A 65 -7.64 3.53 -12.49
C MET A 65 -8.83 3.56 -13.45
N ASN A 66 -9.25 2.40 -13.98
CA ASN A 66 -10.49 2.28 -14.74
C ASN A 66 -11.73 2.57 -13.89
N LEU A 67 -11.65 2.34 -12.58
CA LEU A 67 -12.76 2.45 -11.64
C LEU A 67 -12.65 3.67 -10.72
N ALA A 68 -11.45 4.10 -10.38
CA ALA A 68 -11.21 5.20 -9.46
C ALA A 68 -11.52 6.56 -10.12
N LYS A 69 -11.84 7.55 -9.28
CA LYS A 69 -11.98 8.95 -9.70
C LYS A 69 -10.91 9.79 -9.03
N GLY A 70 -10.68 11.00 -9.54
CA GLY A 70 -9.88 12.00 -8.83
C GLY A 70 -10.54 12.43 -7.52
N ILE A 71 -9.78 13.13 -6.68
CA ILE A 71 -10.34 13.73 -5.46
C ILE A 71 -11.42 14.76 -5.86
N PRO A 72 -12.67 14.62 -5.39
CA PRO A 72 -13.73 15.56 -5.74
C PRO A 72 -13.46 16.96 -5.19
N THR A 73 -13.93 17.97 -5.90
CA THR A 73 -13.86 19.37 -5.44
C THR A 73 -14.84 19.58 -4.28
N MET A 74 -14.47 20.34 -3.25
CA MET A 74 -15.38 20.59 -2.14
C MET A 74 -16.30 21.78 -2.42
N ARG A 75 -17.58 21.63 -2.11
CA ARG A 75 -18.56 22.71 -2.05
C ARG A 75 -19.09 22.85 -0.64
N VAL A 76 -19.03 24.07 -0.12
CA VAL A 76 -19.54 24.42 1.21
C VAL A 76 -20.79 25.26 1.00
N TYR A 77 -21.91 24.81 1.58
CA TYR A 77 -23.20 25.48 1.51
C TYR A 77 -23.42 26.45 2.67
N ASP A 78 -24.31 27.41 2.46
CA ASP A 78 -24.72 28.38 3.49
C ASP A 78 -25.53 27.66 4.58
N PRO A 79 -25.14 27.74 5.86
CA PRO A 79 -25.93 27.15 6.94
C PRO A 79 -27.35 27.74 7.04
N ALA A 80 -27.56 28.98 6.59
CA ALA A 80 -28.88 29.63 6.58
C ALA A 80 -29.70 29.31 5.30
N ASP A 81 -29.02 28.92 4.21
CA ASP A 81 -29.63 28.52 2.95
C ASP A 81 -28.87 27.33 2.34
N PRO A 82 -29.27 26.08 2.64
CA PRO A 82 -28.54 24.88 2.23
C PRO A 82 -28.61 24.58 0.72
N THR A 83 -29.26 25.46 -0.06
CA THR A 83 -29.24 25.43 -1.53
C THR A 83 -28.17 26.35 -2.13
N LYS A 84 -27.67 27.32 -1.36
CA LYS A 84 -26.69 28.32 -1.80
C LYS A 84 -25.26 27.87 -1.50
N VAL A 85 -24.44 27.77 -2.54
CA VAL A 85 -22.99 27.49 -2.39
C VAL A 85 -22.28 28.77 -1.93
N LEU A 86 -21.65 28.73 -0.76
CA LEU A 86 -20.80 29.82 -0.25
C LEU A 86 -19.38 29.75 -0.81
N LYS A 87 -18.85 28.55 -0.95
CA LYS A 87 -17.46 28.33 -1.36
C LYS A 87 -17.31 27.07 -2.17
N THR A 88 -16.59 27.15 -3.28
CA THR A 88 -16.05 26.00 -4.00
C THR A 88 -14.54 26.02 -3.85
N GLN A 89 -13.94 24.90 -3.41
CA GLN A 89 -12.51 24.83 -3.18
C GLN A 89 -11.94 23.46 -3.55
N ILE A 90 -10.74 23.47 -4.12
CA ILE A 90 -9.98 22.25 -4.38
C ILE A 90 -9.44 21.73 -3.04
N PHE A 91 -9.72 20.45 -2.73
CA PHE A 91 -9.26 19.85 -1.47
C PHE A 91 -7.77 19.51 -1.51
N ILE A 92 -7.34 18.85 -2.59
CA ILE A 92 -5.94 18.54 -2.88
C ILE A 92 -5.64 19.09 -4.28
N PRO A 93 -4.63 19.96 -4.45
CA PRO A 93 -4.28 20.49 -5.75
C PRO A 93 -3.87 19.34 -6.69
N THR A 94 -4.31 19.42 -7.93
CA THR A 94 -3.78 18.53 -8.98
C THR A 94 -2.36 18.99 -9.30
N LEU A 95 -1.42 18.06 -9.29
CA LEU A 95 -0.03 18.28 -9.63
C LEU A 95 0.26 17.66 -11.00
N GLU A 96 1.14 18.28 -11.78
CA GLU A 96 1.62 17.67 -13.02
C GLU A 96 2.54 16.49 -12.70
N PRO A 97 2.32 15.30 -13.30
CA PRO A 97 3.24 14.19 -13.19
C PRO A 97 4.65 14.57 -13.62
N THR A 98 5.65 14.03 -12.92
CA THR A 98 7.06 14.17 -13.32
C THR A 98 7.60 12.83 -13.82
N PRO A 99 8.69 12.82 -14.60
CA PRO A 99 9.39 11.60 -14.98
C PRO A 99 9.74 10.69 -13.79
N GLN A 100 10.04 11.27 -12.63
CA GLN A 100 10.37 10.56 -11.40
C GLN A 100 9.14 10.02 -10.65
N THR A 101 8.00 10.73 -10.75
CA THR A 101 6.77 10.41 -10.03
C THR A 101 5.53 10.55 -10.94
N PRO A 102 5.29 9.54 -11.80
CA PRO A 102 4.18 9.60 -12.76
C PRO A 102 2.79 9.52 -12.10
N TYR A 103 2.70 9.00 -10.87
CA TYR A 103 1.45 8.82 -10.12
C TYR A 103 1.33 9.80 -8.95
N ILE A 104 1.55 11.09 -9.18
CA ILE A 104 1.61 12.11 -8.13
C ILE A 104 0.24 12.48 -7.53
N ASN A 105 -0.85 12.22 -8.25
CA ASN A 105 -2.20 12.60 -7.81
C ASN A 105 -2.91 11.42 -7.13
N PRO A 106 -3.46 11.60 -5.91
CA PRO A 106 -4.23 10.56 -5.24
C PRO A 106 -5.54 10.25 -5.99
N ALA A 107 -6.04 9.04 -5.82
CA ALA A 107 -7.30 8.58 -6.38
C ALA A 107 -8.30 8.22 -5.28
N VAL A 108 -9.59 8.15 -5.65
CA VAL A 108 -10.69 7.71 -4.77
C VAL A 108 -11.36 6.49 -5.39
N LEU A 109 -11.40 5.40 -4.64
CA LEU A 109 -12.16 4.21 -4.98
C LEU A 109 -12.62 3.54 -3.68
N GLY A 110 -13.91 3.28 -3.53
CA GLY A 110 -14.44 2.63 -2.33
C GLY A 110 -13.74 1.30 -2.03
N GLN A 111 -13.46 1.05 -0.74
CA GLN A 111 -12.76 -0.14 -0.28
C GLN A 111 -13.34 -1.46 -0.81
N PRO A 112 -14.66 -1.71 -0.84
CA PRO A 112 -15.21 -2.96 -1.39
C PRO A 112 -14.84 -3.19 -2.86
N TYR A 113 -14.73 -2.13 -3.66
CA TYR A 113 -14.31 -2.23 -5.06
C TYR A 113 -12.83 -2.57 -5.19
N GLN A 114 -11.99 -1.96 -4.35
CA GLN A 114 -10.56 -2.31 -4.29
C GLN A 114 -10.37 -3.78 -3.90
N GLU A 115 -11.07 -4.23 -2.86
CA GLU A 115 -11.01 -5.63 -2.40
C GLU A 115 -11.45 -6.60 -3.50
N ARG A 116 -12.52 -6.29 -4.24
CA ARG A 116 -12.97 -7.10 -5.39
C ARG A 116 -11.91 -7.22 -6.49
N ILE A 117 -11.17 -6.15 -6.78
CA ILE A 117 -10.04 -6.21 -7.72
C ILE A 117 -8.99 -7.19 -7.19
N PHE A 118 -8.59 -7.08 -5.93
CA PHE A 118 -7.57 -7.97 -5.35
C PHE A 118 -8.02 -9.44 -5.34
N VAL A 119 -9.29 -9.71 -4.98
CA VAL A 119 -9.86 -11.07 -5.05
C VAL A 119 -9.83 -11.60 -6.48
N SER A 120 -10.22 -10.81 -7.48
CA SER A 120 -10.18 -11.26 -8.88
C SER A 120 -8.76 -11.59 -9.34
N HIS A 121 -7.76 -10.80 -8.93
CA HIS A 121 -6.36 -11.08 -9.23
C HIS A 121 -5.84 -12.33 -8.51
N LEU A 122 -6.25 -12.56 -7.27
CA LEU A 122 -5.95 -13.79 -6.51
C LEU A 122 -6.55 -15.03 -7.20
N GLU A 123 -7.80 -14.96 -7.65
CA GLU A 123 -8.49 -16.05 -8.32
C GLU A 123 -7.81 -16.45 -9.64
N ARG A 124 -7.30 -15.48 -10.41
CA ARG A 124 -6.48 -15.73 -11.61
C ARG A 124 -5.19 -16.47 -11.31
N LEU A 125 -4.68 -16.36 -10.07
CA LEU A 125 -3.52 -17.10 -9.58
C LEU A 125 -3.90 -18.41 -8.86
N GLY A 126 -5.18 -18.79 -8.88
CA GLY A 126 -5.69 -20.02 -8.25
C GLY A 126 -5.89 -19.92 -6.74
N VAL A 127 -5.81 -18.73 -6.15
CA VAL A 127 -6.03 -18.51 -4.71
C VAL A 127 -7.46 -18.01 -4.48
N ARG A 128 -8.20 -18.72 -3.62
CA ARG A 128 -9.56 -18.31 -3.19
C ARG A 128 -9.54 -17.80 -1.76
N VAL A 129 -10.36 -16.79 -1.50
CA VAL A 129 -10.63 -16.34 -0.13
C VAL A 129 -11.66 -17.27 0.50
N GLU A 130 -11.33 -17.82 1.66
CA GLU A 130 -12.18 -18.69 2.45
C GLU A 130 -13.01 -17.85 3.42
N TYR A 131 -14.10 -17.25 2.91
CA TYR A 131 -15.08 -16.54 3.74
C TYR A 131 -15.84 -17.49 4.68
N GLY A 132 -16.39 -16.95 5.77
CA GLY A 132 -17.04 -17.72 6.83
C GLY A 132 -16.11 -18.67 7.58
N SER A 133 -14.79 -18.48 7.46
CA SER A 133 -13.75 -19.31 8.06
C SER A 133 -12.96 -18.49 9.09
N GLU A 134 -13.21 -18.74 10.36
CA GLU A 134 -12.62 -18.00 11.48
C GLU A 134 -11.38 -18.73 12.01
N LEU A 135 -10.21 -18.07 12.01
CA LEU A 135 -9.10 -18.52 12.85
C LEU A 135 -9.53 -18.37 14.31
N ARG A 136 -9.70 -19.47 15.04
CA ARG A 136 -10.17 -19.48 16.44
C ARG A 136 -9.02 -19.51 17.43
N SER A 137 -7.99 -20.30 17.14
CA SER A 137 -6.85 -20.51 18.04
C SER A 137 -5.61 -20.90 17.24
N PHE A 138 -4.43 -20.63 17.81
CA PHE A 138 -3.17 -21.14 17.31
C PHE A 138 -2.14 -21.21 18.43
N GLU A 139 -1.14 -22.06 18.23
CA GLU A 139 0.10 -22.15 18.96
C GLU A 139 1.26 -22.23 17.95
N GLN A 140 2.49 -22.02 18.40
CA GLN A 140 3.65 -22.10 17.53
C GLN A 140 4.80 -22.82 18.21
N SER A 141 5.59 -23.52 17.40
CA SER A 141 6.87 -24.10 17.76
C SER A 141 7.98 -23.48 16.91
N GLU A 142 9.21 -23.98 17.07
CA GLU A 142 10.34 -23.58 16.24
C GLU A 142 10.14 -23.93 14.76
N ASP A 143 9.27 -24.88 14.41
CA ASP A 143 9.13 -25.42 13.05
C ASP A 143 7.82 -25.05 12.35
N ALA A 144 6.75 -24.79 13.11
CA ALA A 144 5.43 -24.56 12.54
C ALA A 144 4.50 -23.76 13.46
N VAL A 145 3.39 -23.31 12.87
CA VAL A 145 2.20 -22.81 13.55
C VAL A 145 1.11 -23.87 13.39
N THR A 146 0.46 -24.27 14.49
CA THR A 146 -0.68 -25.18 14.50
C THR A 146 -1.88 -24.47 15.10
N GLY A 147 -3.09 -24.83 14.68
CA GLY A 147 -4.28 -24.16 15.21
C GLY A 147 -5.58 -24.67 14.61
N GLU A 148 -6.65 -23.92 14.86
CA GLU A 148 -8.01 -24.27 14.47
C GLU A 148 -8.65 -23.16 13.63
N ILE A 149 -9.18 -23.55 12.48
CA ILE A 149 -10.06 -22.72 11.64
C ILE A 149 -11.47 -23.30 11.78
N VAL A 150 -12.43 -22.45 12.12
CA VAL A 150 -13.82 -22.84 12.35
C VAL A 150 -14.71 -22.30 11.27
N ARG A 151 -15.61 -23.14 10.76
CA ARG A 151 -16.63 -22.78 9.77
C ARG A 151 -18.01 -23.13 10.29
N ARG A 152 -19.04 -22.43 9.80
CA ARG A 152 -20.43 -22.84 9.98
C ARG A 152 -21.00 -23.35 8.67
N ILE A 153 -21.30 -24.64 8.62
CA ILE A 153 -21.88 -25.30 7.44
C ILE A 153 -23.25 -25.83 7.88
N GLU A 154 -24.32 -25.38 7.24
CA GLU A 154 -25.70 -25.78 7.56
C GLU A 154 -26.08 -25.60 9.04
N GLY A 155 -25.55 -24.56 9.68
CA GLY A 155 -25.77 -24.28 11.10
C GLY A 155 -24.92 -25.10 12.07
N GLN A 156 -24.12 -26.05 11.59
CA GLN A 156 -23.18 -26.82 12.40
C GLN A 156 -21.78 -26.22 12.37
N GLU A 157 -21.12 -26.24 13.53
CA GLU A 157 -19.72 -25.81 13.65
C GLU A 157 -18.79 -26.94 13.20
N VAL A 158 -17.96 -26.65 12.20
CA VAL A 158 -16.94 -27.56 11.68
C VAL A 158 -15.57 -26.98 12.04
N VAL A 159 -14.78 -27.74 12.80
CA VAL A 159 -13.44 -27.35 13.23
C VAL A 159 -12.41 -28.06 12.37
N GLU A 160 -11.60 -27.28 11.65
CA GLU A 160 -10.47 -27.74 10.84
C GLU A 160 -9.17 -27.44 11.58
N LYS A 161 -8.36 -28.47 11.85
CA LYS A 161 -7.01 -28.28 12.36
C LYS A 161 -6.04 -28.01 11.22
N PHE A 162 -5.14 -27.04 11.40
CA PHE A 162 -4.11 -26.73 10.42
C PHE A 162 -2.71 -26.83 11.03
N LYS A 163 -1.72 -27.06 10.14
CA LYS A 163 -0.30 -26.87 10.37
C LYS A 163 0.24 -26.04 9.22
N ALA A 164 1.00 -24.99 9.51
CA ALA A 164 1.53 -24.08 8.52
C ALA A 164 2.93 -23.60 8.91
N PRO A 165 3.79 -23.24 7.95
CA PRO A 165 5.13 -22.75 8.25
C PRO A 165 5.11 -21.34 8.84
N TRP A 166 4.08 -20.54 8.50
CA TRP A 166 3.91 -19.15 8.90
C TRP A 166 2.44 -18.77 9.01
N LEU A 167 2.13 -17.84 9.91
CA LEU A 167 0.82 -17.22 10.09
C LEU A 167 0.94 -15.70 10.07
N VAL A 168 0.05 -15.01 9.35
CA VAL A 168 -0.04 -13.55 9.37
C VAL A 168 -1.44 -13.10 9.78
N GLY A 169 -1.50 -12.37 10.90
CA GLY A 169 -2.71 -11.70 11.38
C GLY A 169 -2.93 -10.38 10.66
N ALA A 170 -3.90 -10.37 9.74
CA ALA A 170 -4.44 -9.19 9.06
C ALA A 170 -5.93 -8.99 9.43
N ASP A 171 -6.31 -9.42 10.63
CA ASP A 171 -7.67 -9.57 11.16
C ASP A 171 -8.21 -8.32 11.87
N GLY A 172 -7.57 -7.17 11.63
CA GLY A 172 -8.07 -5.85 11.97
C GLY A 172 -7.91 -5.40 13.42
N SER A 173 -8.57 -4.31 13.80
CA SER A 173 -8.37 -3.63 15.09
C SER A 173 -8.64 -4.52 16.32
N HIS A 174 -9.49 -5.54 16.20
CA HIS A 174 -9.81 -6.49 17.26
C HIS A 174 -9.04 -7.81 17.19
N SER A 175 -7.97 -7.84 16.37
CA SER A 175 -7.13 -9.00 16.04
C SER A 175 -7.01 -10.03 17.17
N LEU A 176 -7.42 -11.26 16.87
CA LEU A 176 -7.13 -12.43 17.68
C LEU A 176 -5.62 -12.67 17.69
N VAL A 177 -4.97 -12.61 16.52
CA VAL A 177 -3.54 -12.91 16.38
C VAL A 177 -2.68 -12.04 17.27
N ARG A 178 -2.92 -10.72 17.26
CA ARG A 178 -2.22 -9.77 18.14
C ARG A 178 -2.41 -10.13 19.62
N LYS A 179 -3.63 -10.44 20.03
CA LYS A 179 -3.96 -10.75 21.43
C LYS A 179 -3.33 -12.06 21.89
N THR A 180 -3.40 -13.11 21.08
CA THR A 180 -2.80 -14.43 21.40
C THR A 180 -1.29 -14.34 21.54
N LEU A 181 -0.63 -13.48 20.76
CA LEU A 181 0.81 -13.21 20.91
C LEU A 181 1.17 -12.34 22.13
N GLY A 182 0.19 -11.79 22.85
CA GLY A 182 0.45 -10.89 23.98
C GLY A 182 1.08 -9.55 23.56
N LEU A 183 0.88 -9.11 22.31
CA LEU A 183 1.46 -7.86 21.83
C LEU A 183 0.72 -6.66 22.42
N ASN A 184 1.48 -5.70 22.94
CA ASN A 184 0.92 -4.45 23.44
C ASN A 184 0.33 -3.65 22.29
N PHE A 185 -0.80 -2.95 22.51
CA PHE A 185 -1.40 -2.05 21.53
C PHE A 185 -1.41 -0.62 22.08
N LEU A 186 -0.21 -0.03 22.04
CA LEU A 186 0.15 1.23 22.68
C LEU A 186 -0.52 2.40 21.98
N GLY A 187 -1.03 3.35 22.76
CA GLY A 187 -1.70 4.56 22.29
C GLY A 187 -3.12 4.69 22.85
N GLU A 188 -3.90 5.58 22.26
CA GLU A 188 -5.21 5.98 22.79
C GLU A 188 -6.33 5.95 21.75
N THR A 189 -7.55 6.00 22.26
CA THR A 189 -8.76 6.19 21.46
C THR A 189 -9.28 7.59 21.76
N ARG A 190 -9.42 8.42 20.73
CA ARG A 190 -9.88 9.81 20.88
C ARG A 190 -11.40 9.84 20.90
N GLU A 191 -11.98 10.25 22.02
CA GLU A 191 -13.44 10.37 22.20
C GLU A 191 -13.98 11.76 21.84
N ASP A 192 -13.11 12.75 21.75
CA ASP A 192 -13.42 14.13 21.40
C ASP A 192 -13.60 14.35 19.88
N PHE A 193 -13.27 13.34 19.07
CA PHE A 193 -13.57 13.33 17.63
C PHE A 193 -14.37 12.09 17.28
N GLN A 194 -15.61 12.29 16.84
CA GLN A 194 -16.49 11.22 16.41
C GLN A 194 -17.30 11.64 15.19
N ILE A 195 -17.61 10.65 14.35
CA ILE A 195 -18.38 10.85 13.13
C ILE A 195 -19.17 9.59 12.84
N VAL A 196 -20.40 9.76 12.37
CA VAL A 196 -21.15 8.68 11.75
C VAL A 196 -20.80 8.66 10.27
N ILE A 197 -20.40 7.50 9.77
CA ILE A 197 -20.13 7.25 8.35
C ILE A 197 -21.15 6.23 7.88
N ALA A 198 -21.82 6.53 6.77
CA ALA A 198 -22.74 5.62 6.12
C ALA A 198 -22.50 5.64 4.62
N ASP A 199 -22.69 4.48 3.98
CA ASP A 199 -22.83 4.42 2.53
C ASP A 199 -24.32 4.37 2.21
N VAL A 200 -24.78 5.36 1.46
CA VAL A 200 -26.19 5.56 1.14
C VAL A 200 -26.42 5.42 -0.35
N LYS A 201 -27.52 4.76 -0.72
CA LYS A 201 -27.96 4.66 -2.11
C LYS A 201 -28.88 5.83 -2.43
N LEU A 202 -28.52 6.60 -3.45
CA LEU A 202 -29.29 7.73 -3.94
C LEU A 202 -30.17 7.31 -5.12
N LYS A 203 -31.37 7.88 -5.21
CA LYS A 203 -32.27 7.64 -6.34
C LYS A 203 -31.67 8.16 -7.65
N ALA A 204 -31.45 7.26 -8.61
CA ALA A 204 -30.63 7.43 -9.82
C ALA A 204 -31.00 8.58 -10.80
N LEU A 205 -32.12 9.29 -10.61
CA LEU A 205 -32.70 10.20 -11.62
C LEU A 205 -32.66 11.70 -11.26
N LYS A 206 -31.79 12.14 -10.34
CA LYS A 206 -31.52 13.58 -10.08
C LYS A 206 -30.03 13.90 -9.91
N LEU A 207 -29.19 13.48 -10.85
CA LEU A 207 -27.81 13.94 -11.02
C LEU A 207 -27.68 15.46 -11.31
N GLU A 208 -28.80 16.17 -11.47
CA GLU A 208 -28.85 17.64 -11.53
C GLU A 208 -28.74 18.30 -10.14
N ALA A 209 -29.09 17.59 -9.04
CA ALA A 209 -29.13 18.14 -7.68
C ALA A 209 -27.82 17.99 -6.89
N ILE A 210 -26.99 17.01 -7.26
CA ILE A 210 -25.63 16.76 -6.75
C ILE A 210 -24.79 16.29 -7.93
N SER A 211 -23.66 16.95 -8.20
CA SER A 211 -22.71 16.46 -9.20
C SER A 211 -21.80 15.41 -8.57
N VAL A 212 -21.55 14.31 -9.27
CA VAL A 212 -20.54 13.30 -8.92
C VAL A 212 -19.11 13.86 -8.83
N GLN A 213 -18.93 15.13 -9.21
CA GLN A 213 -17.66 15.86 -9.17
C GLN A 213 -17.42 16.57 -7.83
N PHE A 214 -18.45 16.72 -6.98
CA PHE A 214 -18.33 17.48 -5.74
C PHE A 214 -18.43 16.60 -4.50
N TRP A 215 -17.65 16.97 -3.50
CA TRP A 215 -17.88 16.64 -2.11
C TRP A 215 -18.71 17.77 -1.51
N GLU A 216 -19.97 17.48 -1.22
CA GLU A 216 -20.95 18.47 -0.76
C GLU A 216 -20.93 18.55 0.77
N LEU A 217 -20.80 19.75 1.34
CA LEU A 217 -20.69 20.00 2.77
C LEU A 217 -21.75 21.01 3.23
N TRP A 218 -22.61 20.56 4.15
CA TRP A 218 -23.68 21.36 4.76
C TRP A 218 -23.49 21.52 6.26
N GLY A 219 -24.16 22.55 6.80
CA GLY A 219 -24.22 22.85 8.22
C GLY A 219 -23.01 23.64 8.72
N ASP A 220 -22.90 23.74 10.05
CA ASP A 220 -21.87 24.51 10.74
C ASP A 220 -21.10 23.59 11.69
N ARG A 221 -19.77 23.67 11.64
CA ARG A 221 -18.87 22.84 12.47
C ARG A 221 -19.03 23.06 13.96
N THR A 222 -19.50 24.23 14.38
CA THR A 222 -19.80 24.56 15.77
C THR A 222 -21.12 23.96 16.25
N THR A 223 -21.94 23.41 15.35
CA THR A 223 -23.24 22.81 15.66
C THR A 223 -23.38 21.40 15.10
N LYS A 224 -23.75 21.25 13.83
CA LYS A 224 -24.02 19.99 13.13
C LYS A 224 -23.57 20.13 11.67
N THR A 225 -22.98 19.08 11.14
CA THR A 225 -22.50 19.01 9.76
C THR A 225 -22.91 17.68 9.12
N ALA A 226 -23.23 17.75 7.84
CA ALA A 226 -23.46 16.59 6.99
C ALA A 226 -22.63 16.76 5.72
N HIS A 227 -21.86 15.76 5.36
CA HIS A 227 -21.11 15.75 4.12
C HIS A 227 -21.54 14.57 3.26
N LEU A 228 -21.66 14.77 1.96
CA LEU A 228 -21.98 13.72 1.00
C LEU A 228 -20.91 13.69 -0.08
N ARG A 229 -20.23 12.55 -0.23
CA ARG A 229 -19.17 12.36 -1.22
C ARG A 229 -19.47 11.11 -2.05
N PRO A 230 -19.51 11.19 -3.39
CA PRO A 230 -19.65 10.03 -4.26
C PRO A 230 -18.63 8.91 -3.97
N SER A 231 -19.03 7.65 -4.10
CA SER A 231 -18.21 6.44 -3.84
C SER A 231 -17.07 6.18 -4.85
N GLY A 232 -16.86 7.09 -5.80
CA GLY A 232 -15.95 6.90 -6.93
C GLY A 232 -16.54 6.04 -8.05
N GLN A 233 -17.76 5.53 -7.91
CA GLN A 233 -18.51 4.83 -8.96
C GLN A 233 -19.75 5.61 -9.39
N ASP A 234 -20.22 5.34 -10.61
CA ASP A 234 -21.49 5.85 -11.13
C ASP A 234 -22.65 4.88 -10.79
N ASP A 235 -22.61 4.25 -9.61
CA ASP A 235 -23.55 3.21 -9.14
C ASP A 235 -24.64 3.72 -8.19
N GLY A 236 -24.67 5.05 -7.97
CA GLY A 236 -25.63 5.71 -7.10
C GLY A 236 -25.30 5.60 -5.61
N ILE A 237 -24.15 5.04 -5.22
CA ILE A 237 -23.70 5.01 -3.83
C ILE A 237 -22.92 6.29 -3.51
N ALA A 238 -23.21 6.90 -2.37
CA ALA A 238 -22.44 8.00 -1.83
C ALA A 238 -22.14 7.76 -0.35
N GLN A 239 -20.98 8.21 0.10
CA GLN A 239 -20.64 8.20 1.51
C GLN A 239 -21.17 9.46 2.18
N LEU A 240 -22.07 9.26 3.12
CA LEU A 240 -22.61 10.25 4.02
C LEU A 240 -21.80 10.27 5.32
N MET A 241 -21.37 11.45 5.73
CA MET A 241 -20.68 11.68 6.99
C MET A 241 -21.47 12.68 7.82
N ILE A 242 -21.79 12.34 9.07
CA ILE A 242 -22.48 13.24 10.01
C ILE A 242 -21.61 13.43 11.26
N ALA A 243 -21.33 14.68 11.60
CA ALA A 243 -20.53 15.08 12.75
C ALA A 243 -21.02 16.41 13.34
N GLY A 244 -20.60 16.71 14.56
CA GLY A 244 -20.80 18.03 15.19
C GLY A 244 -21.16 17.93 16.67
N PRO A 245 -20.81 18.94 17.48
CA PRO A 245 -21.01 18.92 18.94
C PRO A 245 -22.48 18.86 19.37
N GLN A 246 -23.42 19.25 18.49
CA GLN A 246 -24.87 19.21 18.76
C GLN A 246 -25.56 17.99 18.13
N VAL A 247 -24.81 16.99 17.66
CA VAL A 247 -25.34 15.74 17.12
C VAL A 247 -25.21 14.62 18.14
N ASP A 248 -26.32 13.96 18.47
CA ASP A 248 -26.29 12.70 19.20
C ASP A 248 -25.86 11.56 18.28
N LEU A 249 -24.55 11.42 18.07
CA LEU A 249 -23.99 10.42 17.14
C LEU A 249 -24.33 8.98 17.53
N ALA A 250 -24.57 8.70 18.81
CA ALA A 250 -25.00 7.38 19.26
C ALA A 250 -26.41 7.07 18.71
N LYS A 251 -27.34 8.02 18.85
CA LYS A 251 -28.68 7.92 18.27
C LYS A 251 -28.64 7.88 16.74
N VAL A 252 -27.84 8.71 16.09
CA VAL A 252 -27.72 8.69 14.62
C VAL A 252 -27.26 7.32 14.14
N SER A 253 -26.27 6.72 14.80
CA SER A 253 -25.73 5.40 14.42
C SER A 253 -26.59 4.20 14.82
N SER A 254 -27.71 4.39 15.52
CA SER A 254 -28.49 3.27 16.05
C SER A 254 -29.44 2.65 15.02
N SER A 255 -29.77 3.37 13.93
CA SER A 255 -30.57 2.82 12.83
C SER A 255 -30.36 3.60 11.51
N PRO A 256 -30.55 2.95 10.35
CA PRO A 256 -30.59 3.60 9.03
C PRO A 256 -31.51 4.82 8.95
N GLU A 257 -32.70 4.74 9.56
CA GLU A 257 -33.71 5.79 9.52
C GLU A 257 -33.23 7.05 10.26
N ASN A 258 -32.50 6.88 11.36
CA ASN A 258 -31.92 7.99 12.11
C ASN A 258 -30.83 8.71 11.31
N VAL A 259 -30.03 7.98 10.52
CA VAL A 259 -29.02 8.57 9.62
C VAL A 259 -29.71 9.46 8.58
N ILE A 260 -30.74 8.94 7.92
CA ILE A 260 -31.50 9.65 6.89
C ILE A 260 -32.21 10.88 7.51
N ALA A 261 -32.85 10.72 8.67
CA ALA A 261 -33.53 11.81 9.36
C ALA A 261 -32.55 12.94 9.74
N SER A 262 -31.36 12.59 10.26
CA SER A 262 -30.33 13.58 10.59
C SER A 262 -29.75 14.27 9.36
N PHE A 263 -29.60 13.56 8.23
CA PHE A 263 -29.23 14.21 6.98
C PHE A 263 -30.25 15.28 6.58
N TYR A 264 -31.55 14.96 6.59
CA TYR A 264 -32.57 15.95 6.24
C TYR A 264 -32.71 17.07 7.28
N GLU A 265 -32.53 16.78 8.57
CA GLU A 265 -32.52 17.80 9.62
C GLU A 265 -31.40 18.83 9.39
N ILE A 266 -30.20 18.37 9.04
CA ILE A 266 -29.03 19.24 8.85
C ILE A 266 -29.10 19.99 7.51
N THR A 267 -29.57 19.33 6.46
CA THR A 267 -29.47 19.86 5.09
C THR A 267 -30.77 20.49 4.60
N GLY A 268 -31.95 20.09 5.08
CA GLY A 268 -33.23 20.45 4.47
C GLY A 268 -33.39 20.01 3.00
N ARG A 269 -32.44 19.26 2.43
CA ARG A 269 -32.36 18.92 1.01
C ARG A 269 -33.18 17.66 0.69
N HIS A 270 -34.50 17.80 0.70
CA HIS A 270 -35.42 16.72 0.35
C HIS A 270 -35.45 16.39 -1.16
N ASP A 271 -34.78 17.20 -1.98
CA ASP A 271 -34.51 16.90 -3.38
C ASP A 271 -33.43 15.81 -3.57
N ILE A 272 -32.59 15.59 -2.55
CA ILE A 272 -31.62 14.49 -2.48
C ILE A 272 -32.32 13.29 -1.82
N VAL A 273 -32.80 12.35 -2.63
CA VAL A 273 -33.56 11.20 -2.13
C VAL A 273 -32.62 10.03 -1.82
N ILE A 274 -32.45 9.74 -0.53
CA ILE A 274 -31.79 8.52 -0.04
C ILE A 274 -32.81 7.36 -0.07
N GLU A 275 -32.53 6.33 -0.86
CA GLU A 275 -33.37 5.12 -0.98
C GLU A 275 -33.04 4.07 0.07
N ASP A 276 -31.75 3.94 0.42
CA ASP A 276 -31.26 2.88 1.31
C ASP A 276 -29.96 3.28 2.01
N VAL A 277 -29.67 2.67 3.16
CA VAL A 277 -28.39 2.76 3.86
C VAL A 277 -27.71 1.40 3.78
N VAL A 278 -26.76 1.28 2.86
CA VAL A 278 -26.05 0.02 2.54
C VAL A 278 -25.10 -0.37 3.67
N TRP A 279 -24.53 0.63 4.33
CA TRP A 279 -23.59 0.43 5.43
C TRP A 279 -23.61 1.59 6.41
N LEU A 280 -23.35 1.32 7.68
CA LEU A 280 -23.34 2.31 8.75
C LEU A 280 -22.29 1.96 9.80
N SER A 281 -21.51 2.96 10.22
CA SER A 281 -20.56 2.84 11.31
C SER A 281 -20.38 4.16 12.06
N ARG A 282 -20.24 4.05 13.39
CA ARG A 282 -19.75 5.15 14.21
C ARG A 282 -18.24 5.03 14.33
N TYR A 283 -17.54 6.01 13.75
CA TYR A 283 -16.10 6.05 13.71
C TYR A 283 -15.55 6.95 14.83
N ARG A 284 -14.49 6.45 15.48
CA ARG A 284 -13.64 7.20 16.41
C ARG A 284 -12.16 6.92 16.07
N PRO A 285 -11.29 7.93 16.06
CA PRO A 285 -9.87 7.73 15.81
C PRO A 285 -9.25 6.83 16.88
N ASN A 286 -8.55 5.80 16.42
CA ASN A 286 -7.69 4.99 17.26
C ASN A 286 -6.26 5.30 16.83
N ILE A 287 -5.45 5.83 17.73
CA ILE A 287 -4.06 6.16 17.47
C ILE A 287 -3.25 5.12 18.24
N ARG A 288 -3.03 3.97 17.61
CA ARG A 288 -2.42 2.82 18.28
C ARG A 288 -1.47 2.06 17.37
N MET A 289 -0.43 1.50 17.96
CA MET A 289 0.51 0.57 17.30
C MET A 289 0.98 -0.53 18.24
N VAL A 290 1.44 -1.63 17.65
CA VAL A 290 2.14 -2.70 18.35
C VAL A 290 3.58 -2.34 18.64
N ASN A 291 4.12 -2.92 19.72
CA ASN A 291 5.55 -2.82 20.06
C ASN A 291 6.42 -3.80 19.25
N GLN A 292 5.84 -4.86 18.69
CA GLN A 292 6.52 -5.83 17.84
C GLN A 292 5.60 -6.24 16.70
N LEU A 293 6.16 -6.47 15.51
CA LEU A 293 5.41 -6.89 14.32
C LEU A 293 5.47 -8.41 14.05
N ARG A 294 6.33 -9.12 14.79
CA ARG A 294 6.60 -10.55 14.63
C ARG A 294 6.94 -11.17 15.99
N VAL A 295 6.43 -12.37 16.23
CA VAL A 295 6.90 -13.26 17.30
C VAL A 295 7.05 -14.66 16.71
N GLY A 296 8.29 -15.15 16.61
CA GLY A 296 8.60 -16.46 16.02
C GLY A 296 8.13 -16.56 14.57
N ARG A 297 7.13 -17.40 14.31
CA ARG A 297 6.53 -17.68 12.99
C ARG A 297 5.25 -16.91 12.69
N VAL A 298 4.88 -15.98 13.57
CA VAL A 298 3.62 -15.26 13.49
C VAL A 298 3.87 -13.77 13.34
N PHE A 299 3.20 -13.16 12.36
CA PHE A 299 3.27 -11.73 12.07
C PHE A 299 1.92 -11.05 12.29
N VAL A 300 1.95 -9.74 12.49
CA VAL A 300 0.75 -8.88 12.42
C VAL A 300 0.94 -7.79 11.37
N ALA A 301 -0.14 -7.45 10.66
CA ALA A 301 -0.14 -6.46 9.59
C ALA A 301 -1.45 -5.66 9.54
N GLY A 302 -1.38 -4.44 9.00
CA GLY A 302 -2.55 -3.57 8.90
C GLY A 302 -3.10 -3.16 10.26
N ASP A 303 -4.42 -3.04 10.37
CA ASP A 303 -5.11 -2.66 11.61
C ASP A 303 -4.91 -3.65 12.77
N ALA A 304 -4.43 -4.86 12.51
CA ALA A 304 -3.99 -5.77 13.55
C ALA A 304 -2.73 -5.26 14.27
N ALA A 305 -1.86 -4.54 13.55
CA ALA A 305 -0.62 -3.97 14.05
C ALA A 305 -0.73 -2.48 14.41
N HIS A 306 -1.50 -1.69 13.66
CA HIS A 306 -1.50 -0.24 13.79
C HIS A 306 -2.73 0.40 13.15
N CYS A 307 -3.18 1.55 13.65
CA CYS A 307 -4.24 2.32 13.00
C CYS A 307 -3.62 3.49 12.19
N HIS A 308 -4.20 3.88 11.05
CA HIS A 308 -3.75 5.04 10.24
C HIS A 308 -2.37 4.93 9.56
N SER A 309 -2.03 3.76 9.03
CA SER A 309 -0.68 3.49 8.55
C SER A 309 -0.40 3.88 7.11
N PRO A 310 0.88 4.14 6.79
CA PRO A 310 1.32 4.28 5.43
C PRO A 310 1.37 2.95 4.67
N THR A 311 1.16 3.06 3.37
CA THR A 311 1.07 1.95 2.43
C THR A 311 2.40 1.19 2.32
N GLY A 312 2.34 -0.06 1.84
CA GLY A 312 3.50 -0.83 1.37
C GLY A 312 4.08 -1.81 2.38
N GLY A 313 3.61 -1.83 3.62
CA GLY A 313 4.08 -2.79 4.63
C GLY A 313 3.83 -4.26 4.24
N GLN A 314 2.76 -4.52 3.49
CA GLN A 314 2.40 -5.87 3.04
C GLN A 314 3.36 -6.38 1.97
N VAL A 315 3.71 -5.52 1.01
CA VAL A 315 4.68 -5.86 -0.05
C VAL A 315 6.08 -6.05 0.57
N ASN A 316 6.43 -5.21 1.54
CA ASN A 316 7.67 -5.31 2.31
C ASN A 316 7.85 -6.65 3.02
N LEU A 317 6.80 -7.15 3.70
CA LEU A 317 6.83 -8.46 4.35
C LEU A 317 6.86 -9.59 3.32
N ALA A 318 6.06 -9.49 2.26
CA ALA A 318 5.83 -10.58 1.32
C ALA A 318 7.11 -11.07 0.63
N TRP A 319 7.96 -10.18 0.14
CA TRP A 319 9.17 -10.59 -0.58
C TRP A 319 10.19 -11.26 0.37
N LYS A 320 10.34 -10.73 1.59
CA LYS A 320 11.21 -11.30 2.63
C LYS A 320 10.72 -12.69 3.02
N LEU A 321 9.42 -12.83 3.25
CA LEU A 321 8.79 -14.10 3.59
C LEU A 321 8.91 -15.11 2.46
N SER A 322 8.81 -14.67 1.20
CA SER A 322 8.98 -15.53 0.03
C SER A 322 10.38 -16.11 -0.06
N LEU A 323 11.42 -15.29 0.17
CA LEU A 323 12.81 -15.76 0.16
C LEU A 323 13.09 -16.75 1.30
N VAL A 324 12.61 -16.46 2.51
CA VAL A 324 12.79 -17.38 3.66
C VAL A 324 11.99 -18.66 3.47
N TYR A 325 10.75 -18.59 2.96
CA TYR A 325 9.91 -19.76 2.68
C TYR A 325 10.60 -20.71 1.68
N LYS A 326 11.23 -20.16 0.64
CA LYS A 326 11.98 -20.94 -0.37
C LYS A 326 13.33 -21.46 0.13
N GLY A 327 13.77 -21.04 1.32
CA GLY A 327 15.09 -21.38 1.86
C GLY A 327 16.24 -20.58 1.23
N PHE A 328 15.93 -19.49 0.53
CA PHE A 328 16.92 -18.64 -0.13
C PHE A 328 17.54 -17.60 0.80
N ALA A 329 16.85 -17.28 1.90
CA ALA A 329 17.29 -16.30 2.89
C ALA A 329 17.19 -16.86 4.32
N PRO A 330 18.05 -16.42 5.26
CA PRO A 330 17.91 -16.78 6.66
C PRO A 330 16.67 -16.14 7.28
N ALA A 331 16.12 -16.77 8.33
CA ALA A 331 14.94 -16.27 9.03
C ALA A 331 15.15 -14.89 9.70
N THR A 332 16.41 -14.46 9.89
CA THR A 332 16.77 -13.11 10.39
C THR A 332 16.43 -12.00 9.40
N LEU A 333 16.32 -12.29 8.09
CA LEU A 333 15.85 -11.31 7.11
C LEU A 333 14.45 -10.78 7.47
N LEU A 334 13.61 -11.61 8.07
CA LEU A 334 12.25 -11.24 8.47
C LEU A 334 12.20 -10.26 9.64
N ASP A 335 13.27 -10.14 10.43
CA ASP A 335 13.35 -9.16 11.52
C ASP A 335 13.41 -7.73 10.97
N THR A 336 13.92 -7.57 9.74
CA THR A 336 13.95 -6.27 9.06
C THR A 336 12.56 -5.74 8.74
N TYR A 337 11.50 -6.55 8.79
CA TYR A 337 10.12 -6.04 8.67
C TYR A 337 9.80 -5.11 9.84
N ALA A 338 10.18 -5.48 11.06
CA ALA A 338 9.98 -4.64 12.24
C ALA A 338 10.92 -3.43 12.23
N GLU A 339 12.20 -3.68 11.91
CA GLU A 339 13.24 -2.64 11.78
C GLU A 339 12.80 -1.51 10.85
N GLU A 340 12.23 -1.87 9.70
CA GLU A 340 11.81 -0.90 8.69
C GLU A 340 10.47 -0.26 9.02
N ARG A 341 9.46 -1.05 9.43
CA ARG A 341 8.08 -0.55 9.49
C ARG A 341 7.74 0.17 10.79
N LEU A 342 8.30 -0.22 11.94
CA LEU A 342 7.94 0.40 13.23
C LEU A 342 8.25 1.91 13.29
N PRO A 343 9.44 2.40 12.86
CA PRO A 343 9.72 3.83 12.86
C PRO A 343 8.75 4.63 12.00
N ILE A 344 8.41 4.10 10.82
CA ILE A 344 7.45 4.71 9.89
C ILE A 344 6.04 4.78 10.48
N ILE A 345 5.58 3.69 11.12
CA ILE A 345 4.28 3.62 11.77
C ILE A 345 4.22 4.67 12.89
N ALA A 346 5.24 4.73 13.74
CA ALA A 346 5.31 5.68 14.84
C ALA A 346 5.25 7.13 14.34
N GLU A 347 6.00 7.45 13.29
CA GLU A 347 6.03 8.80 12.72
C GLU A 347 4.70 9.18 12.06
N MET A 348 4.08 8.27 11.29
CA MET A 348 2.75 8.52 10.69
C MET A 348 1.67 8.71 11.75
N LEU A 349 1.72 7.95 12.86
CA LEU A 349 0.83 8.17 13.99
C LEU A 349 1.00 9.57 14.59
N GLY A 350 2.24 10.04 14.74
CA GLY A 350 2.52 11.42 15.15
C GLY A 350 1.91 12.45 14.20
N LYS A 351 2.21 12.36 12.90
CA LYS A 351 1.70 13.29 11.87
C LYS A 351 0.17 13.29 11.78
N THR A 352 -0.48 12.12 11.86
CA THR A 352 -1.95 12.03 11.86
C THR A 352 -2.57 12.61 13.12
N THR A 353 -1.93 12.45 14.27
CA THR A 353 -2.39 13.03 15.55
C THR A 353 -2.34 14.56 15.49
N GLU A 354 -1.26 15.14 14.96
CA GLU A 354 -1.15 16.58 14.75
C GLU A 354 -2.22 17.11 13.78
N LEU A 355 -2.46 16.39 12.67
CA LEU A 355 -3.52 16.75 11.72
C LEU A 355 -4.89 16.69 12.38
N LEU A 356 -5.20 15.63 13.12
CA LEU A 356 -6.47 15.49 13.85
C LEU A 356 -6.66 16.63 14.85
N ASN A 357 -5.63 17.01 15.60
CA ASN A 357 -5.67 18.15 16.52
C ASN A 357 -5.96 19.48 15.79
N LYS A 358 -5.34 19.72 14.62
CA LYS A 358 -5.61 20.91 13.79
C LYS A 358 -7.03 20.91 13.22
N VAL A 359 -7.54 19.75 12.79
CA VAL A 359 -8.92 19.60 12.31
C VAL A 359 -9.92 19.86 13.43
N ALA A 360 -9.68 19.30 14.62
CA ALA A 360 -10.56 19.50 15.78
C ALA A 360 -10.58 20.98 16.23
N LYS A 361 -9.44 21.67 16.19
CA LYS A 361 -9.31 23.06 16.66
C LYS A 361 -9.82 24.10 15.65
N ASP A 362 -9.34 24.03 14.42
CA ASP A 362 -9.49 25.09 13.42
C ASP A 362 -10.27 24.61 12.18
N GLY A 363 -10.66 23.33 12.14
CA GLY A 363 -11.31 22.74 10.97
C GLY A 363 -10.43 22.68 9.72
N ASN A 364 -9.12 22.90 9.87
CA ASN A 364 -8.18 22.90 8.76
C ASN A 364 -7.87 21.46 8.35
N ILE A 365 -8.41 21.02 7.21
CA ILE A 365 -8.21 19.66 6.66
C ILE A 365 -7.08 19.65 5.61
N LYS A 366 -6.29 20.73 5.46
CA LYS A 366 -5.18 20.73 4.49
C LYS A 366 -4.18 19.63 4.82
N ARG A 367 -3.98 18.72 3.88
CA ARG A 367 -2.96 17.68 3.93
C ARG A 367 -1.76 18.14 3.11
N GLY A 368 -0.55 18.04 3.69
CA GLY A 368 0.67 18.28 2.95
C GLY A 368 1.14 17.05 2.17
N SER A 369 2.23 17.21 1.43
CA SER A 369 2.83 16.18 0.57
C SER A 369 3.33 14.95 1.36
N GLU A 370 3.56 15.07 2.66
CA GLU A 370 3.94 13.97 3.56
C GLU A 370 2.91 12.83 3.56
N PHE A 371 1.63 13.14 3.31
CA PHE A 371 0.57 12.14 3.21
C PHE A 371 0.54 11.41 1.86
N ASN A 372 1.34 11.85 0.87
CA ASN A 372 1.54 11.12 -0.38
C ASN A 372 2.44 9.89 -0.19
N GLN A 373 3.17 9.84 0.94
CA GLN A 373 4.03 8.72 1.36
C GLN A 373 5.22 8.44 0.42
N LEU A 374 5.56 9.39 -0.44
CA LEU A 374 6.70 9.26 -1.35
C LEU A 374 8.05 9.44 -0.63
N GLY A 375 8.07 10.13 0.51
CA GLY A 375 9.25 10.32 1.36
C GLY A 375 9.47 9.22 2.40
N VAL A 376 8.66 8.15 2.39
CA VAL A 376 8.90 6.97 3.25
C VAL A 376 10.21 6.31 2.87
N ASN A 377 11.05 5.99 3.85
CA ASN A 377 12.36 5.39 3.60
C ASN A 377 12.76 4.33 4.64
N TYR A 378 13.74 3.52 4.27
CA TYR A 378 14.34 2.44 5.03
C TYR A 378 15.86 2.63 5.20
N ARG A 379 16.36 3.88 5.20
CA ARG A 379 17.80 4.19 5.28
C ARG A 379 18.48 3.63 6.55
N GLY A 380 17.70 3.40 7.61
CA GLY A 380 18.18 2.79 8.85
C GLY A 380 18.24 1.25 8.84
N SER A 381 17.83 0.59 7.77
CA SER A 381 17.71 -0.87 7.69
C SER A 381 19.07 -1.57 7.59
N SER A 382 19.21 -2.68 8.31
CA SER A 382 20.41 -3.52 8.31
C SER A 382 20.74 -4.13 6.94
N ILE A 383 19.76 -4.21 6.04
CA ILE A 383 19.91 -4.78 4.70
C ILE A 383 20.14 -3.75 3.60
N VAL A 384 20.08 -2.44 3.88
CA VAL A 384 20.50 -1.44 2.89
C VAL A 384 22.02 -1.33 2.84
N TYR A 385 22.56 -1.01 1.66
CA TYR A 385 24.01 -0.93 1.46
C TYR A 385 24.37 0.15 0.44
N GLU A 386 25.41 0.93 0.73
CA GLU A 386 25.95 1.93 -0.19
C GLU A 386 27.48 1.96 -0.11
N ASP A 387 28.15 2.02 -1.26
CA ASP A 387 29.58 2.33 -1.37
C ASP A 387 29.89 3.40 -2.44
N ASP A 388 28.83 3.96 -3.05
CA ASP A 388 28.88 4.93 -4.15
C ASP A 388 28.87 6.40 -3.64
N VAL A 389 28.26 6.68 -2.48
CA VAL A 389 28.19 8.05 -1.93
C VAL A 389 28.33 8.03 -0.39
N GLU A 390 29.25 8.82 0.17
CA GLU A 390 29.24 9.14 1.59
C GLU A 390 28.15 10.18 1.87
N VAL A 391 26.95 9.76 2.28
CA VAL A 391 25.97 10.69 2.85
C VAL A 391 25.66 10.31 4.28
N ASN A 392 25.91 11.27 5.17
CA ASN A 392 25.50 11.23 6.56
C ASN A 392 23.97 11.35 6.63
N THR A 393 23.25 10.27 6.33
CA THR A 393 21.80 10.19 6.45
C THR A 393 21.44 10.08 7.93
N SER A 394 20.43 10.84 8.36
CA SER A 394 19.80 10.68 9.67
C SER A 394 19.17 9.29 9.76
N LYS A 395 19.97 8.30 10.17
CA LYS A 395 19.50 6.94 10.44
C LYS A 395 18.38 7.00 11.47
N GLY A 396 17.21 6.46 11.14
CA GLY A 396 16.10 6.25 12.08
C GLY A 396 14.82 7.06 11.85
N ALA A 397 14.80 8.04 10.95
CA ALA A 397 13.55 8.72 10.58
C ALA A 397 12.76 7.91 9.54
N GLY A 398 11.45 7.72 9.75
CA GLY A 398 10.59 6.97 8.84
C GLY A 398 10.22 7.75 7.57
N TYR A 399 10.23 9.08 7.66
CA TYR A 399 10.04 9.99 6.54
C TYR A 399 11.21 10.96 6.44
N ASN A 400 11.68 11.21 5.22
CA ASN A 400 12.54 12.34 4.92
C ASN A 400 12.05 13.04 3.65
N ASP A 401 12.05 14.36 3.65
CA ASP A 401 11.58 15.13 2.49
C ASP A 401 12.50 14.96 1.27
N ASP A 402 13.80 14.75 1.49
CA ASP A 402 14.76 14.50 0.40
C ASP A 402 14.57 13.12 -0.23
N SER A 403 14.06 12.12 0.52
CA SER A 403 13.80 10.77 0.03
C SER A 403 12.83 10.71 -1.16
N VAL A 404 12.04 11.76 -1.40
CA VAL A 404 11.14 11.82 -2.56
C VAL A 404 11.93 11.75 -3.88
N ASN A 405 13.12 12.37 -3.92
CA ASN A 405 13.90 12.52 -5.16
C ASN A 405 15.35 12.02 -5.06
N ALA A 406 15.85 11.70 -3.86
CA ALA A 406 17.27 11.41 -3.64
C ALA A 406 17.74 10.04 -4.16
N ALA A 407 16.82 9.08 -4.33
CA ALA A 407 17.12 7.72 -4.82
C ALA A 407 18.27 7.03 -4.06
N ARG A 408 18.41 7.27 -2.75
CA ARG A 408 19.44 6.62 -1.93
C ARG A 408 19.00 5.24 -1.50
N PRO A 409 19.92 4.34 -1.11
CA PRO A 409 19.57 3.09 -0.48
C PRO A 409 18.65 3.29 0.73
N GLY A 410 17.51 2.60 0.72
CA GLY A 410 16.38 2.78 1.61
C GLY A 410 15.25 3.65 1.06
N ASP A 411 15.50 4.49 0.06
CA ASP A 411 14.45 5.34 -0.53
C ASP A 411 13.61 4.60 -1.54
N ARG A 412 12.40 5.14 -1.77
CA ARG A 412 11.56 4.80 -2.91
C ARG A 412 12.38 4.89 -4.21
N ALA A 413 12.40 3.84 -5.01
CA ALA A 413 13.08 3.88 -6.30
C ALA A 413 12.30 4.80 -7.27
N PRO A 414 12.94 5.81 -7.89
CA PRO A 414 12.24 6.69 -8.81
C PRO A 414 11.91 6.00 -10.13
N ASP A 415 10.89 6.50 -10.84
CA ASP A 415 10.67 6.10 -12.23
C ASP A 415 11.61 6.88 -13.17
N ALA A 416 11.73 6.40 -14.39
CA ALA A 416 12.30 7.15 -15.51
C ALA A 416 11.68 6.63 -16.82
N PRO A 417 10.86 7.43 -17.52
CA PRO A 417 10.34 7.11 -18.85
C PRO A 417 11.40 7.36 -19.92
N GLY A 418 11.07 7.00 -21.16
CA GLY A 418 11.94 7.30 -22.31
C GLY A 418 13.11 6.32 -22.48
N LEU A 419 13.05 5.15 -21.84
CA LEU A 419 14.01 4.08 -22.09
C LEU A 419 13.65 3.36 -23.38
N VAL A 420 14.64 3.12 -24.25
CA VAL A 420 14.44 2.40 -25.52
C VAL A 420 15.26 1.12 -25.52
N ASP A 421 14.60 0.01 -25.78
CA ASP A 421 15.27 -1.29 -25.89
C ASP A 421 16.09 -1.36 -27.19
N VAL A 422 17.35 -1.77 -27.10
CA VAL A 422 18.22 -1.91 -28.28
C VAL A 422 17.76 -3.00 -29.24
N SER A 423 17.03 -4.00 -28.73
CA SER A 423 16.48 -5.11 -29.49
C SER A 423 15.11 -4.78 -30.10
N ASP A 424 14.34 -3.90 -29.45
CA ASP A 424 13.06 -3.40 -29.95
C ASP A 424 12.92 -1.88 -29.73
N LYS A 425 13.37 -1.12 -30.73
CA LYS A 425 13.33 0.34 -30.72
C LYS A 425 11.93 0.93 -30.91
N SER A 426 10.92 0.10 -31.11
CA SER A 426 9.55 0.57 -31.39
C SER A 426 8.78 0.96 -30.13
N LYS A 427 9.25 0.53 -28.96
CA LYS A 427 8.56 0.72 -27.69
C LYS A 427 9.44 1.44 -26.68
N ALA A 428 8.99 2.63 -26.29
CA ALA A 428 9.50 3.28 -25.09
C ALA A 428 8.96 2.56 -23.84
N ILE A 429 9.83 2.29 -22.88
CA ILE A 429 9.49 1.73 -21.57
C ILE A 429 9.93 2.70 -20.47
N CYS A 430 9.45 2.49 -19.25
CA CYS A 430 9.96 3.18 -18.07
C CYS A 430 10.62 2.20 -17.09
N ILE A 431 11.42 2.71 -16.16
CA ILE A 431 12.10 1.87 -15.16
C ILE A 431 11.11 1.01 -14.37
N TYR A 432 9.91 1.52 -14.06
CA TYR A 432 8.91 0.71 -13.38
C TYR A 432 8.46 -0.54 -14.16
N ASP A 433 8.62 -0.58 -15.48
CA ASP A 433 8.30 -1.78 -16.28
C ASP A 433 9.26 -2.95 -16.00
N LEU A 434 10.43 -2.66 -15.43
CA LEU A 434 11.46 -3.66 -15.13
C LEU A 434 11.19 -4.39 -13.81
N TYR A 435 10.45 -3.74 -12.90
CA TYR A 435 10.24 -4.24 -11.55
C TYR A 435 9.32 -5.44 -11.50
N ALA A 436 9.59 -6.35 -10.58
CA ALA A 436 8.74 -7.49 -10.30
C ALA A 436 8.67 -7.76 -8.79
N PRO A 437 7.51 -8.20 -8.27
CA PRO A 437 7.35 -8.44 -6.83
C PRO A 437 8.13 -9.67 -6.34
N ASN A 438 8.74 -10.44 -7.24
CA ASN A 438 9.44 -11.69 -6.95
C ASN A 438 10.95 -11.67 -7.22
N ALA A 439 11.50 -10.57 -7.72
CA ALA A 439 12.91 -10.46 -8.06
C ALA A 439 13.47 -9.07 -7.74
N HIS A 440 14.73 -9.02 -7.32
CA HIS A 440 15.48 -7.78 -7.28
C HIS A 440 15.78 -7.34 -8.71
N THR A 441 15.74 -6.04 -9.00
CA THR A 441 16.13 -5.50 -10.30
C THR A 441 17.48 -4.81 -10.16
N VAL A 442 18.50 -5.34 -10.84
CA VAL A 442 19.86 -4.80 -10.86
C VAL A 442 19.99 -3.90 -12.09
N LEU A 443 19.99 -2.59 -11.85
CA LEU A 443 20.20 -1.56 -12.86
C LEU A 443 21.69 -1.25 -12.93
N VAL A 444 22.32 -1.55 -14.06
CA VAL A 444 23.73 -1.25 -14.32
C VAL A 444 23.80 -0.03 -15.23
N PHE A 445 24.29 1.09 -14.71
CA PHE A 445 24.51 2.30 -15.50
C PHE A 445 25.94 2.30 -16.02
N SER A 446 26.11 2.25 -17.35
CA SER A 446 27.44 2.25 -17.97
C SER A 446 27.39 2.80 -19.39
N ALA A 447 28.49 3.40 -19.83
CA ALA A 447 28.64 3.89 -21.21
C ALA A 447 28.94 2.77 -22.23
N THR A 448 29.20 1.55 -21.76
CA THR A 448 29.54 0.39 -22.61
C THR A 448 28.79 -0.86 -22.16
N ALA A 449 28.54 -1.77 -23.12
CA ALA A 449 27.99 -3.09 -22.87
C ALA A 449 29.03 -4.12 -22.40
N GLU A 450 30.32 -3.79 -22.48
CA GLU A 450 31.41 -4.69 -22.12
C GLU A 450 31.91 -4.45 -20.67
N GLY A 451 32.66 -5.43 -20.14
CA GLY A 451 33.36 -5.28 -18.85
C GLY A 451 32.53 -5.65 -17.61
N HIS A 452 31.30 -6.13 -17.78
CA HIS A 452 30.37 -6.44 -16.68
C HIS A 452 30.50 -7.88 -16.13
N SER A 453 31.42 -8.70 -16.65
CA SER A 453 31.60 -10.11 -16.23
C SER A 453 31.72 -10.30 -14.71
N PRO A 454 32.45 -9.46 -13.95
CA PRO A 454 32.53 -9.60 -12.49
C PRO A 454 31.18 -9.42 -11.78
N LEU A 455 30.26 -8.61 -12.32
CA LEU A 455 28.90 -8.47 -11.77
C LEU A 455 28.14 -9.79 -11.92
N PHE A 456 28.20 -10.40 -13.10
CA PHE A 456 27.52 -11.66 -13.38
C PHE A 456 28.08 -12.84 -12.60
N GLU A 457 29.36 -12.84 -12.22
CA GLU A 457 29.90 -13.84 -11.29
C GLU A 457 29.19 -13.80 -9.92
N VAL A 458 28.87 -12.60 -9.43
CA VAL A 458 28.09 -12.44 -8.19
C VAL A 458 26.65 -12.90 -8.39
N LEU A 459 26.02 -12.49 -9.50
CA LEU A 459 24.61 -12.78 -9.77
C LEU A 459 24.34 -14.27 -10.02
N LYS A 460 25.26 -14.99 -10.68
CA LYS A 460 25.16 -16.44 -10.93
C LYS A 460 25.17 -17.29 -9.65
N ALA A 461 25.69 -16.74 -8.55
CA ALA A 461 25.66 -17.41 -7.25
C ALA A 461 24.32 -17.29 -6.53
N LEU A 462 23.41 -16.44 -7.01
CA LEU A 462 22.09 -16.23 -6.42
C LEU A 462 21.09 -17.27 -6.94
N PRO A 463 20.06 -17.62 -6.15
CA PRO A 463 19.05 -18.56 -6.60
C PRO A 463 18.32 -18.07 -7.86
N GLU A 464 18.04 -19.00 -8.77
CA GLU A 464 17.39 -18.70 -10.05
C GLU A 464 16.04 -17.96 -9.86
N GLY A 465 15.79 -16.98 -10.72
CA GLY A 465 14.56 -16.19 -10.71
C GLY A 465 14.45 -15.15 -9.59
N THR A 466 15.51 -14.92 -8.80
CA THR A 466 15.52 -13.92 -7.71
C THR A 466 16.08 -12.56 -8.12
N VAL A 467 16.68 -12.47 -9.31
CA VAL A 467 17.25 -11.25 -9.88
C VAL A 467 16.84 -11.10 -11.34
N LYS A 468 16.57 -9.86 -11.73
CA LYS A 468 16.53 -9.37 -13.11
C LYS A 468 17.60 -8.32 -13.31
N THR A 469 18.10 -8.18 -14.52
CA THR A 469 19.23 -7.31 -14.86
C THR A 469 18.90 -6.41 -16.03
N ALA A 470 19.23 -5.12 -15.90
CA ALA A 470 19.08 -4.16 -16.98
C ALA A 470 20.35 -3.31 -17.09
N LEU A 471 20.95 -3.30 -18.28
CA LEU A 471 21.99 -2.35 -18.63
C LEU A 471 21.31 -1.07 -19.15
N ILE A 472 21.63 0.07 -18.53
CA ILE A 472 21.15 1.40 -18.91
C ILE A 472 22.32 2.17 -19.53
N LEU A 473 22.26 2.36 -20.83
CA LEU A 473 23.22 3.15 -21.63
C LEU A 473 22.79 4.63 -21.66
N PRO A 474 23.72 5.59 -21.62
CA PRO A 474 23.38 7.00 -21.74
C PRO A 474 22.94 7.36 -23.16
N ASN A 475 22.22 8.47 -23.31
CA ASN A 475 21.88 9.00 -24.63
C ASN A 475 23.15 9.21 -25.48
N GLY A 476 23.10 8.77 -26.74
CA GLY A 476 24.19 8.89 -27.69
C GLY A 476 25.26 7.81 -27.58
N ALA A 477 25.14 6.86 -26.64
CA ALA A 477 25.97 5.66 -26.65
C ALA A 477 25.71 4.85 -27.93
N GLU A 478 26.77 4.31 -28.53
CA GLU A 478 26.62 3.38 -29.64
C GLU A 478 25.95 2.10 -29.12
N ALA A 479 24.76 1.81 -29.63
CA ALA A 479 24.10 0.55 -29.33
C ALA A 479 24.98 -0.62 -29.83
N PRO A 480 25.11 -1.71 -29.06
CA PRO A 480 25.91 -2.86 -29.46
C PRO A 480 25.51 -3.35 -30.87
N VAL A 481 26.51 -3.67 -31.70
CA VAL A 481 26.32 -4.13 -33.09
C VAL A 481 25.49 -5.41 -33.13
N ASP A 482 25.74 -6.31 -32.17
CA ASP A 482 24.86 -7.43 -31.84
C ASP A 482 24.04 -7.09 -30.59
N SER A 483 22.76 -6.76 -30.82
CA SER A 483 21.83 -6.25 -29.81
C SER A 483 21.12 -7.35 -29.02
N SER A 484 21.59 -8.60 -29.09
CA SER A 484 20.92 -9.70 -28.38
C SER A 484 21.29 -9.70 -26.89
N ALA A 485 20.29 -9.58 -26.02
CA ALA A 485 20.47 -9.56 -24.57
C ALA A 485 21.19 -10.83 -24.04
N ALA A 486 21.00 -11.97 -24.74
CA ALA A 486 21.63 -13.24 -24.43
C ALA A 486 23.16 -13.24 -24.56
N GLU A 487 23.72 -12.45 -25.49
CA GLU A 487 25.16 -12.36 -25.70
C GLU A 487 25.85 -11.54 -24.61
N HIS A 488 25.15 -10.54 -24.08
CA HIS A 488 25.65 -9.62 -23.05
C HIS A 488 25.22 -10.02 -21.62
N GLN A 489 24.52 -11.15 -21.46
CA GLN A 489 24.04 -11.72 -20.19
C GLN A 489 22.99 -10.87 -19.44
N PHE A 490 22.50 -9.77 -20.01
CA PHE A 490 21.44 -8.95 -19.42
C PHE A 490 20.05 -9.43 -19.83
N ASP A 491 19.03 -9.18 -19.01
CA ASP A 491 17.62 -9.36 -19.43
C ASP A 491 17.15 -8.21 -20.33
N TYR A 492 17.68 -7.00 -20.08
CA TYR A 492 17.38 -5.79 -20.85
C TYR A 492 18.65 -4.98 -21.13
N ILE A 493 18.75 -4.43 -22.34
CA ILE A 493 19.74 -3.41 -22.69
C ILE A 493 18.98 -2.20 -23.22
N LEU A 494 19.01 -1.11 -22.47
CA LEU A 494 18.15 0.05 -22.65
C LEU A 494 18.98 1.30 -22.84
N VAL A 495 18.58 2.17 -23.75
CA VAL A 495 19.14 3.50 -23.92
C VAL A 495 18.26 4.51 -23.20
N ASP A 496 18.84 5.26 -22.28
CA ASP A 496 18.18 6.38 -21.59
C ASP A 496 18.10 7.60 -22.50
N GLN A 497 17.19 7.52 -23.48
CA GLN A 497 17.12 8.47 -24.57
C GLN A 497 16.78 9.88 -24.11
N ASP A 498 15.95 10.01 -23.08
CA ASP A 498 15.57 11.31 -22.52
C ASP A 498 16.46 11.75 -21.34
N GLY A 499 17.39 10.90 -20.89
CA GLY A 499 18.35 11.20 -19.80
C GLY A 499 17.74 11.16 -18.39
N TYR A 500 16.50 10.71 -18.24
CA TYR A 500 15.81 10.69 -16.96
C TYR A 500 16.34 9.62 -16.02
N ALA A 501 16.78 8.46 -16.52
CA ALA A 501 17.29 7.41 -15.66
C ALA A 501 18.61 7.83 -14.99
N TYR A 502 19.57 8.34 -15.76
CA TYR A 502 20.81 8.88 -15.23
C TYR A 502 20.58 10.04 -14.27
N THR A 503 19.66 10.96 -14.61
CA THR A 503 19.34 12.12 -13.76
C THR A 503 18.66 11.70 -12.46
N ASN A 504 17.61 10.88 -12.51
CA ASN A 504 16.80 10.55 -11.35
C ASN A 504 17.52 9.63 -10.36
N TYR A 505 18.50 8.84 -10.85
CA TYR A 505 19.37 8.01 -10.03
C TYR A 505 20.67 8.72 -9.61
N HIS A 506 20.87 9.98 -10.01
CA HIS A 506 22.09 10.76 -9.71
C HIS A 506 23.36 9.98 -10.09
N VAL A 507 23.44 9.59 -11.36
CA VAL A 507 24.54 8.81 -11.92
C VAL A 507 25.50 9.73 -12.67
N ASP A 508 26.69 9.90 -12.10
CA ASP A 508 27.80 10.72 -12.60
C ASP A 508 28.98 9.88 -13.12
N HIS A 509 29.10 8.65 -12.64
CA HIS A 509 30.02 7.62 -13.15
C HIS A 509 29.32 6.27 -13.27
N SER A 510 30.02 5.25 -13.80
CA SER A 510 29.45 3.90 -13.87
C SER A 510 29.11 3.38 -12.47
N SER A 511 27.87 2.97 -12.26
CA SER A 511 27.37 2.53 -10.97
C SER A 511 26.25 1.50 -11.13
N VAL A 512 25.91 0.81 -10.05
CA VAL A 512 24.88 -0.22 -10.00
C VAL A 512 23.87 0.13 -8.92
N ALA A 513 22.60 0.24 -9.28
CA ALA A 513 21.51 0.34 -8.33
C ALA A 513 20.75 -0.98 -8.26
N VAL A 514 20.52 -1.50 -7.05
CA VAL A 514 19.71 -2.69 -6.83
C VAL A 514 18.37 -2.29 -6.26
N ILE A 515 17.29 -2.55 -6.99
CA ILE A 515 15.93 -2.31 -6.55
C ILE A 515 15.35 -3.58 -5.95
N ARG A 516 14.83 -3.47 -4.74
CA ARG A 516 14.17 -4.56 -4.02
C ARG A 516 12.82 -4.91 -4.67
N PRO A 517 12.28 -6.12 -4.42
CA PRO A 517 10.96 -6.51 -4.92
C PRO A 517 9.78 -5.68 -4.37
N ASP A 518 10.01 -4.75 -3.44
CA ASP A 518 9.03 -3.75 -2.95
C ASP A 518 9.21 -2.34 -3.56
N GLY A 519 10.04 -2.20 -4.60
CA GLY A 519 10.25 -0.94 -5.34
C GLY A 519 11.01 0.11 -4.52
N VAL A 520 11.94 -0.36 -3.69
CA VAL A 520 12.85 0.47 -2.87
C VAL A 520 14.28 0.22 -3.32
N VAL A 521 15.10 1.26 -3.38
CA VAL A 521 16.53 1.11 -3.64
C VAL A 521 17.14 0.34 -2.47
N GLY A 522 17.56 -0.90 -2.69
CA GLY A 522 18.25 -1.71 -1.69
C GLY A 522 19.73 -1.37 -1.58
N ALA A 523 20.37 -1.10 -2.72
CA ALA A 523 21.76 -0.68 -2.74
C ALA A 523 22.11 0.24 -3.91
N ARG A 524 23.18 1.02 -3.72
CA ARG A 524 23.90 1.75 -4.76
C ARG A 524 25.38 1.45 -4.60
N VAL A 525 26.00 0.87 -5.61
CA VAL A 525 27.37 0.36 -5.52
C VAL A 525 28.20 0.67 -6.76
N LEU A 526 29.51 0.77 -6.60
CA LEU A 526 30.47 1.04 -7.67
C LEU A 526 30.76 -0.19 -8.55
N GLY A 527 30.43 -1.40 -8.08
CA GLY A 527 30.65 -2.62 -8.86
C GLY A 527 30.45 -3.92 -8.08
N ALA A 528 31.09 -4.99 -8.56
CA ALA A 528 30.89 -6.35 -8.07
C ALA A 528 31.18 -6.55 -6.56
N PRO A 529 32.22 -5.94 -5.95
CA PRO A 529 32.47 -6.09 -4.52
C PRO A 529 31.31 -5.59 -3.65
N GLY A 530 30.78 -4.39 -3.95
CA GLY A 530 29.63 -3.83 -3.25
C GLY A 530 28.36 -4.63 -3.50
N LEU A 531 28.14 -5.07 -4.75
CA LEU A 531 27.00 -5.91 -5.10
C LEU A 531 26.98 -7.21 -4.30
N LYS A 532 28.15 -7.84 -4.13
CA LYS A 532 28.32 -9.03 -3.30
C LYS A 532 28.04 -8.73 -1.83
N GLN A 533 28.54 -7.60 -1.30
CA GLN A 533 28.26 -7.20 0.08
C GLN A 533 26.78 -6.99 0.35
N TYR A 534 26.06 -6.37 -0.58
CA TYR A 534 24.61 -6.19 -0.47
C TYR A 534 23.88 -7.53 -0.43
N PHE A 535 24.10 -8.40 -1.42
CA PHE A 535 23.36 -9.66 -1.49
C PHE A 535 23.70 -10.64 -0.34
N ASN A 536 24.91 -10.57 0.20
CA ASN A 536 25.29 -11.29 1.43
C ASN A 536 24.46 -10.91 2.66
N ARG A 537 23.83 -9.72 2.68
CA ARG A 537 22.92 -9.30 3.76
C ARG A 537 21.53 -9.94 3.64
N ILE A 538 21.18 -10.48 2.47
CA ILE A 538 19.83 -10.94 2.15
C ILE A 538 19.78 -12.45 1.98
N PHE A 539 20.67 -13.00 1.16
CA PHE A 539 20.66 -14.40 0.78
C PHE A 539 21.51 -15.22 1.75
N ALA A 540 21.08 -16.47 1.99
CA ALA A 540 21.93 -17.43 2.67
C ALA A 540 23.17 -17.72 1.81
N HIS A 541 24.34 -17.77 2.43
CA HIS A 541 25.53 -18.29 1.75
C HIS A 541 25.27 -19.76 1.39
N GLY A 542 25.56 -20.14 0.14
CA GLY A 542 25.45 -21.52 -0.30
C GLY A 542 26.15 -22.46 0.69
N GLN A 543 25.46 -23.55 1.04
CA GLN A 543 26.08 -24.70 1.70
C GLN A 543 27.09 -25.38 0.78
#